data_AF-A0A2W6SP51-F1
#
_entry.id   AF-A0A2W6SP51-F1
#
_cell.length_a   1.000
_cell.length_b   1.000
_cell.length_c   1.000
_cell.angle_alpha   90.00
_cell.angle_beta   90.00
_cell.angle_gamma   90.00
#
_symmetry.space_group_name_H-M   'P 1'
#
loop_
_entity.id
_entity.type
_entity.pdbx_description
1 polymer ?
#
loop_
_entity_poly.entity_id
_entity_poly.type
_entity_poly.pdbx_seq_one_letter_code
_entity_poly.pdbx_strand_id
1 'polypeptide(L)'
;YIHKVFYLDQGLEVKKAVGETENIAFLNKYGAIGTFINNDIKMLKRNKVTKGILLGSVLFLFYGMLMFSSPIYKTPAMTMFMGLFVTGGFQFLFGQRVPAFDSSYYPLMMTLNVPYKEYLKAKWWLMNIVTAASMVLAVCYAYFGWEMYVTFFAAGIYNIGVNSQFTLWSGAFNKTQIDLNSKEKRFGQKNSFNIKALLLLIPKMFLPMVVFGIVQRFFGITAGVISVAIMGLIGFVLREKIFDIIVKHYKVEKYSTLEAFKNKD
;
A
#
# COMPACT_ATOMS: atom_id res chain seq x y z
N TYR A 1 1.88 42.85 35.89
CA TYR A 1 1.57 41.46 35.47
C TYR A 1 1.12 41.37 34.00
N ILE A 2 0.48 42.40 33.42
CA ILE A 2 -0.12 42.37 32.06
C ILE A 2 0.90 42.55 30.90
N HIS A 3 2.10 43.12 31.14
CA HIS A 3 3.09 43.35 30.08
C HIS A 3 3.92 42.14 29.62
N LYS A 4 3.77 40.95 30.23
CA LYS A 4 4.53 39.74 29.85
C LYS A 4 3.83 38.82 28.84
N VAL A 5 2.61 39.15 28.41
CA VAL A 5 1.77 38.25 27.59
C VAL A 5 1.42 38.87 26.22
N PHE A 6 2.23 39.82 25.74
CA PHE A 6 2.01 40.49 24.46
C PHE A 6 2.78 39.84 23.30
N TYR A 7 2.79 38.52 23.25
CA TYR A 7 3.16 37.77 22.06
C TYR A 7 1.99 36.88 21.67
N LEU A 8 1.02 37.46 20.95
CA LEU A 8 -0.09 36.72 20.34
C LEU A 8 0.40 35.53 19.47
N ASP A 9 1.63 35.61 18.98
CA ASP A 9 2.30 34.55 18.23
C ASP A 9 2.68 33.33 19.08
N GLN A 10 2.94 33.47 20.39
CA GLN A 10 3.25 32.32 21.27
C GLN A 10 2.02 31.47 21.58
N GLY A 11 0.82 32.04 21.54
CA GLY A 11 -0.44 31.29 21.68
C GLY A 11 -0.83 30.51 20.43
N LEU A 12 -0.30 30.91 19.26
CA LEU A 12 -0.52 30.29 17.95
C LEU A 12 0.63 29.39 17.49
N GLU A 13 1.80 29.46 18.14
CA GLU A 13 2.86 28.48 17.95
C GLU A 13 2.39 27.11 18.45
N VAL A 14 1.90 26.30 17.51
CA VAL A 14 1.62 24.88 17.70
C VAL A 14 2.81 24.27 18.43
N LYS A 15 2.60 23.78 19.66
CA LYS A 15 3.61 23.10 20.47
C LYS A 15 4.40 22.16 19.57
N LYS A 16 5.63 22.53 19.22
CA LYS A 16 6.55 21.65 18.50
C LYS A 16 6.94 20.56 19.48
N ALA A 17 6.19 19.47 19.49
CA ALA A 17 6.65 18.24 20.11
C ALA A 17 8.01 17.94 19.48
N VAL A 18 9.06 17.88 20.31
CA VAL A 18 10.41 17.52 19.90
C VAL A 18 10.29 16.16 19.22
N GLY A 19 10.33 16.17 17.89
CA GLY A 19 10.33 14.96 17.11
C GLY A 19 11.67 14.30 17.32
N GLU A 20 11.70 13.23 18.12
CA GLU A 20 12.88 12.36 18.16
C GLU A 20 13.20 11.97 16.72
N THR A 21 14.37 12.42 16.26
CA THR A 21 14.81 12.12 14.90
C THR A 21 15.37 10.71 14.94
N GLU A 22 14.48 9.71 14.93
CA GLU A 22 14.84 8.32 14.69
C GLU A 22 15.34 8.22 13.24
N ASN A 23 16.60 8.58 13.03
CA ASN A 23 17.25 8.42 11.75
C ASN A 23 17.73 6.97 11.68
N ILE A 24 17.01 6.13 10.93
CA ILE A 24 17.42 4.74 10.73
C ILE A 24 18.68 4.76 9.87
N ALA A 25 19.85 4.83 10.50
CA ALA A 25 21.16 5.00 9.86
C ALA A 25 21.44 3.90 8.81
N PHE A 26 20.82 2.72 8.96
CA PHE A 26 20.89 1.62 8.01
C PHE A 26 20.30 1.99 6.63
N LEU A 27 19.19 2.73 6.59
CA LEU A 27 18.51 3.08 5.33
C LEU A 27 19.26 4.15 4.54
N ASN A 28 20.06 4.99 5.20
CA ASN A 28 20.83 6.05 4.55
C ASN A 28 21.90 5.51 3.58
N LYS A 29 22.25 4.22 3.66
CA LYS A 29 23.16 3.55 2.72
C LYS A 29 22.55 3.35 1.32
N TYR A 30 21.23 3.46 1.17
CA TYR A 30 20.51 3.23 -0.09
C TYR A 30 20.22 4.52 -0.89
N GLY A 31 20.92 5.61 -0.60
CA GLY A 31 20.78 6.88 -1.31
C GLY A 31 19.37 7.48 -1.19
N ALA A 32 18.86 8.08 -2.27
CA ALA A 32 17.56 8.75 -2.28
C ALA A 32 16.39 7.80 -1.93
N ILE A 33 16.45 6.53 -2.37
CA ILE A 33 15.42 5.52 -2.06
C ILE A 33 15.32 5.29 -0.55
N GLY A 34 16.48 5.17 0.12
CA GLY A 34 16.55 4.99 1.57
C GLY A 34 15.96 6.16 2.34
N THR A 35 16.23 7.39 1.89
CA THR A 35 15.66 8.61 2.48
C THR A 35 14.13 8.64 2.36
N PHE A 36 13.57 8.26 1.21
CA PHE A 36 12.12 8.16 1.04
C PHE A 36 11.50 7.10 1.95
N ILE A 37 12.09 5.90 2.04
CA ILE A 37 11.60 4.85 2.92
C ILE A 37 11.65 5.30 4.39
N ASN A 38 12.72 5.97 4.81
CA ASN A 38 12.85 6.49 6.17
C ASN A 38 11.76 7.53 6.49
N ASN A 39 11.49 8.44 5.55
CA ASN A 39 10.41 9.42 5.68
C ASN A 39 9.04 8.74 5.75
N ASP A 40 8.82 7.70 4.96
CA ASP A 40 7.59 6.93 4.96
C ASP A 40 7.36 6.18 6.27
N ILE A 41 8.39 5.54 6.82
CA ILE A 41 8.31 4.86 8.13
C ILE A 41 7.96 5.88 9.23
N LYS A 42 8.59 7.06 9.21
CA LYS A 42 8.28 8.15 10.15
C LYS A 42 6.83 8.62 9.98
N MET A 43 6.36 8.77 8.75
CA MET A 43 4.97 9.13 8.47
C MET A 43 4.00 8.06 9.00
N LEU A 44 4.29 6.77 8.80
CA LEU A 44 3.49 5.66 9.32
C LEU A 44 3.44 5.68 10.86
N LYS A 45 4.55 6.03 11.53
CA LYS A 45 4.66 6.07 13.00
C LYS A 45 4.15 7.37 13.63
N ARG A 46 4.12 8.50 12.92
CA ARG A 46 3.76 9.80 13.51
C ARG A 46 2.30 10.19 13.29
N ASN A 47 1.75 9.92 12.11
CA ASN A 47 0.51 10.55 11.68
C ASN A 47 -0.72 9.66 11.98
N LYS A 48 -1.88 10.27 12.25
CA LYS A 48 -3.08 9.54 12.73
C LYS A 48 -3.69 8.65 11.63
N VAL A 49 -3.77 9.15 10.40
CA VAL A 49 -4.36 8.42 9.27
C VAL A 49 -3.54 7.19 8.89
N THR A 50 -2.22 7.34 8.78
CA THR A 50 -1.30 6.27 8.40
C THR A 50 -1.12 5.24 9.52
N LYS A 51 -1.17 5.65 10.79
CA LYS A 51 -1.34 4.70 11.92
C LYS A 51 -2.61 3.88 11.79
N GLY A 52 -3.73 4.51 11.42
CA GLY A 52 -4.99 3.81 11.18
C GLY A 52 -4.88 2.77 10.06
N ILE A 53 -4.11 3.06 9.01
CA ILE A 53 -3.83 2.10 7.93
C ILE A 53 -2.94 0.95 8.41
N LEU A 54 -1.91 1.24 9.20
CA LEU A 54 -1.06 0.20 9.78
C LEU A 54 -1.87 -0.73 10.69
N LEU A 55 -2.69 -0.17 11.59
CA LEU A 55 -3.62 -0.95 12.41
C LEU A 55 -4.61 -1.74 11.56
N GLY A 56 -5.18 -1.12 10.51
CA GLY A 56 -6.04 -1.80 9.55
C GLY A 56 -5.35 -2.98 8.87
N SER A 57 -4.07 -2.84 8.50
CA SER A 57 -3.30 -3.95 7.93
C SER A 57 -3.06 -5.09 8.90
N VAL A 58 -2.90 -4.80 10.20
CA VAL A 58 -2.86 -5.82 11.24
C VAL A 58 -4.22 -6.51 11.39
N LEU A 59 -5.33 -5.77 11.33
CA LEU A 59 -6.68 -6.35 11.33
C LEU A 59 -6.92 -7.26 10.13
N PHE A 60 -6.35 -6.93 8.96
CA PHE A 60 -6.42 -7.79 7.78
C PHE A 60 -5.74 -9.15 7.97
N LEU A 61 -4.75 -9.28 8.86
CA LEU A 61 -4.17 -10.59 9.18
C LEU A 61 -5.23 -11.53 9.72
N PHE A 62 -6.11 -11.03 10.60
CA PHE A 62 -7.20 -11.82 11.19
C PHE A 62 -8.31 -12.17 10.19
N TYR A 63 -8.32 -11.59 8.99
CA TYR A 63 -9.33 -11.90 7.98
C TYR A 63 -9.31 -13.39 7.59
N GLY A 64 -8.14 -14.04 7.66
CA GLY A 64 -8.02 -15.48 7.45
C GLY A 64 -8.77 -16.33 8.49
N MET A 65 -9.10 -15.79 9.67
CA MET A 65 -9.86 -16.50 10.69
C MET A 65 -11.34 -16.71 10.29
N LEU A 66 -11.86 -15.94 9.34
CA LEU A 66 -13.24 -16.09 8.87
C LEU A 66 -13.50 -17.47 8.25
N MET A 67 -12.46 -18.18 7.79
CA MET A 67 -12.57 -19.58 7.33
C MET A 67 -13.08 -20.54 8.40
N PHE A 68 -12.85 -20.23 9.67
CA PHE A 68 -13.32 -21.06 10.78
C PHE A 68 -14.77 -20.78 11.16
N SER A 69 -15.34 -19.65 10.72
CA SER A 69 -16.69 -19.24 11.10
C SER A 69 -17.79 -19.92 10.28
N SER A 70 -17.54 -20.29 9.02
CA SER A 70 -18.57 -20.87 8.16
C SER A 70 -17.98 -21.83 7.11
N PRO A 71 -18.68 -22.94 6.79
CA PRO A 71 -18.25 -23.88 5.75
C PRO A 71 -18.18 -23.25 4.36
N ILE A 72 -18.90 -22.15 4.10
CA ILE A 72 -18.86 -21.42 2.82
C ILE A 72 -17.45 -20.89 2.51
N TYR A 73 -16.70 -20.52 3.56
CA TYR A 73 -15.36 -19.95 3.45
C TYR A 73 -14.24 -21.00 3.34
N LYS A 74 -14.57 -22.28 3.48
CA LYS A 74 -13.60 -23.39 3.36
C LYS A 74 -13.36 -23.84 1.91
N THR A 75 -13.99 -23.19 0.93
CA THR A 75 -13.75 -23.50 -0.47
C THR A 75 -12.34 -23.07 -0.87
N PRO A 76 -11.60 -23.85 -1.69
CA PRO A 76 -10.21 -23.53 -2.05
C PRO A 76 -10.03 -22.15 -2.68
N ALA A 77 -11.00 -21.71 -3.48
CA ALA A 77 -11.02 -20.37 -4.04
C ALA A 77 -11.11 -19.30 -2.93
N MET A 78 -11.99 -19.47 -1.93
CA MET A 78 -12.08 -18.54 -0.81
C MET A 78 -10.83 -18.56 0.07
N THR A 79 -10.18 -19.70 0.26
CA THR A 79 -8.88 -19.76 0.96
C THR A 79 -7.82 -18.93 0.22
N MET A 80 -7.76 -19.03 -1.11
CA MET A 80 -6.88 -18.20 -1.92
C MET A 80 -7.24 -16.71 -1.85
N PHE A 81 -8.54 -16.38 -1.87
CA PHE A 81 -9.03 -15.02 -1.66
C PHE A 81 -8.51 -14.43 -0.36
N MET A 82 -8.70 -15.16 0.73
CA MET A 82 -8.31 -14.71 2.05
C MET A 82 -6.80 -14.57 2.16
N GLY A 83 -6.03 -15.48 1.54
CA GLY A 83 -4.58 -15.35 1.43
C GLY A 83 -4.14 -14.04 0.77
N LEU A 84 -4.84 -13.59 -0.28
CA LEU A 84 -4.57 -12.31 -0.94
C LEU A 84 -4.83 -11.11 -0.02
N PHE A 85 -5.84 -11.20 0.85
CA PHE A 85 -6.15 -10.14 1.82
C PHE A 85 -5.22 -10.15 3.03
N VAL A 86 -4.94 -11.32 3.60
CA VAL A 86 -4.07 -11.50 4.77
C VAL A 86 -2.67 -10.98 4.47
N THR A 87 -2.13 -11.29 3.28
CA THR A 87 -0.78 -10.84 2.89
C THR A 87 -0.78 -9.45 2.21
N GLY A 88 -1.90 -9.04 1.62
CA GLY A 88 -2.00 -7.81 0.83
C GLY A 88 -2.71 -6.64 1.51
N GLY A 89 -3.20 -6.79 2.74
CA GLY A 89 -4.04 -5.80 3.43
C GLY A 89 -3.44 -4.40 3.48
N PHE A 90 -2.14 -4.29 3.81
CA PHE A 90 -1.43 -3.01 3.79
C PHE A 90 -1.44 -2.38 2.40
N GLN A 91 -1.13 -3.17 1.38
CA GLN A 91 -1.11 -2.71 0.00
C GLN A 91 -2.49 -2.23 -0.49
N PHE A 92 -3.58 -2.89 -0.09
CA PHE A 92 -4.93 -2.42 -0.41
C PHE A 92 -5.24 -1.05 0.19
N LEU A 93 -4.85 -0.81 1.44
CA LEU A 93 -5.14 0.42 2.17
C LEU A 93 -4.18 1.57 1.82
N PHE A 94 -2.88 1.28 1.71
CA PHE A 94 -1.82 2.25 1.46
C PHE A 94 -1.57 2.46 -0.04
N GLY A 95 -1.44 1.38 -0.80
CA GLY A 95 -0.94 1.44 -2.17
C GLY A 95 -1.80 2.28 -3.12
N GLN A 96 -3.13 2.26 -2.97
CA GLN A 96 -4.05 3.05 -3.82
C GLN A 96 -3.95 4.56 -3.56
N ARG A 97 -3.37 4.97 -2.43
CA ARG A 97 -3.30 6.35 -1.94
C ARG A 97 -1.87 6.85 -1.88
N VAL A 98 -0.93 6.18 -2.56
CA VAL A 98 0.51 6.50 -2.52
C VAL A 98 0.79 8.00 -2.77
N PRO A 99 0.27 8.65 -3.82
CA PRO A 99 0.54 10.08 -4.04
C PRO A 99 -0.20 10.99 -3.06
N ALA A 100 -1.35 10.53 -2.55
CA ALA A 100 -2.20 11.29 -1.64
C ALA A 100 -1.57 11.45 -0.26
N PHE A 101 -0.74 10.50 0.19
CA PHE A 101 -0.03 10.66 1.47
C PHE A 101 1.04 11.76 1.43
N ASP A 102 1.61 12.03 0.26
CA ASP A 102 2.61 13.08 0.09
C ASP A 102 2.00 14.38 -0.46
N SER A 103 0.68 14.49 -0.55
CA SER A 103 0.00 15.58 -1.26
C SER A 103 0.44 16.99 -0.83
N SER A 104 0.75 17.19 0.45
CA SER A 104 1.20 18.49 0.98
C SER A 104 2.57 18.93 0.47
N TYR A 105 3.47 17.98 0.21
CA TYR A 105 4.84 18.24 -0.24
C TYR A 105 5.05 17.84 -1.71
N TYR A 106 4.02 17.29 -2.34
CA TYR A 106 4.04 16.83 -3.73
C TYR A 106 4.52 17.92 -4.71
N PRO A 107 4.08 19.20 -4.63
CA PRO A 107 4.60 20.25 -5.51
C PRO A 107 6.10 20.48 -5.38
N LEU A 108 6.63 20.44 -4.15
CA LEU A 108 8.06 20.58 -3.89
C LEU A 108 8.85 19.37 -4.40
N MET A 109 8.35 18.16 -4.15
CA MET A 109 8.99 16.94 -4.65
C MET A 109 9.07 16.91 -6.18
N MET A 110 8.09 17.52 -6.84
CA MET A 110 8.00 17.58 -8.30
C MET A 110 8.89 18.63 -8.96
N THR A 111 9.50 19.53 -8.18
CA THR A 111 10.50 20.51 -8.64
C THR A 111 11.93 20.06 -8.35
N LEU A 112 12.14 19.14 -7.41
CA LEU A 112 13.45 18.55 -7.14
C LEU A 112 13.92 17.68 -8.31
N ASN A 113 15.23 17.66 -8.57
CA ASN A 113 15.85 16.81 -9.59
C ASN A 113 16.02 15.36 -9.10
N VAL A 114 14.95 14.78 -8.56
CA VAL A 114 14.92 13.38 -8.13
C VAL A 114 14.23 12.55 -9.21
N PRO A 115 14.82 11.41 -9.65
CA PRO A 115 14.16 10.56 -10.62
C PRO A 115 12.83 10.05 -10.06
N TYR A 116 11.73 10.34 -10.74
CA TYR A 116 10.38 9.86 -10.40
C TYR A 116 10.35 8.33 -10.17
N LYS A 117 11.22 7.62 -10.89
CA LYS A 117 11.43 6.17 -10.78
C LYS A 117 11.93 5.75 -9.38
N GLU A 118 12.81 6.53 -8.75
CA GLU A 118 13.35 6.22 -7.42
C GLU A 118 12.30 6.43 -6.33
N TYR A 119 11.52 7.51 -6.42
CA TYR A 119 10.38 7.74 -5.54
C TYR A 119 9.39 6.57 -5.58
N LEU A 120 8.98 6.15 -6.79
CA LEU A 120 8.06 5.02 -6.93
C LEU A 120 8.66 3.70 -6.46
N LYS A 121 9.95 3.46 -6.70
CA LYS A 121 10.67 2.28 -6.19
C LYS A 121 10.68 2.25 -4.66
N ALA A 122 10.87 3.39 -4.00
CA ALA A 122 10.83 3.48 -2.54
C ALA A 122 9.47 3.07 -1.97
N LYS A 123 8.38 3.58 -2.56
CA LYS A 123 7.01 3.23 -2.16
C LYS A 123 6.71 1.75 -2.35
N TRP A 124 7.16 1.18 -3.47
CA TRP A 124 7.01 -0.25 -3.75
C TRP A 124 7.80 -1.11 -2.75
N TRP A 125 9.03 -0.73 -2.42
CA TRP A 125 9.82 -1.44 -1.40
C TRP A 125 9.16 -1.40 -0.04
N LEU A 126 8.61 -0.25 0.38
CA LEU A 126 7.85 -0.14 1.62
C LEU A 126 6.67 -1.12 1.64
N MET A 127 5.88 -1.16 0.56
CA MET A 127 4.75 -2.09 0.44
C MET A 127 5.20 -3.55 0.53
N ASN A 128 6.28 -3.91 -0.18
CA ASN A 128 6.80 -5.27 -0.16
C ASN A 128 7.38 -5.69 1.19
N ILE A 129 8.05 -4.79 1.91
CA ILE A 129 8.59 -5.06 3.25
C ILE A 129 7.43 -5.38 4.21
N VAL A 130 6.36 -4.58 4.17
CA VAL A 130 5.19 -4.82 5.02
C VAL A 130 4.47 -6.11 4.62
N THR A 131 4.30 -6.39 3.32
CA THR A 131 3.73 -7.65 2.85
C THR A 131 4.58 -8.86 3.25
N ALA A 132 5.91 -8.77 3.18
CA ALA A 132 6.80 -9.82 3.65
C ALA A 132 6.66 -10.05 5.17
N ALA A 133 6.55 -8.98 5.96
CA ALA A 133 6.26 -9.09 7.39
C ALA A 133 4.89 -9.77 7.64
N SER A 134 3.85 -9.40 6.86
CA SER A 134 2.55 -10.06 6.91
C SER A 134 2.63 -11.55 6.54
N MET A 135 3.45 -11.94 5.57
CA MET A 135 3.68 -13.34 5.22
C MET A 135 4.35 -14.12 6.35
N VAL A 136 5.31 -13.51 7.07
CA VAL A 136 5.94 -14.12 8.24
C VAL A 136 4.94 -14.27 9.38
N LEU A 137 4.13 -13.25 9.65
CA LEU A 137 3.06 -13.35 10.65
C LEU A 137 1.99 -14.37 10.26
N ALA A 138 1.74 -14.55 8.97
CA ALA A 138 0.83 -15.56 8.46
C ALA A 138 1.31 -16.99 8.70
N VAL A 139 2.57 -17.22 9.10
CA VAL A 139 3.06 -18.55 9.54
C VAL A 139 2.25 -19.09 10.72
N CYS A 140 1.68 -18.22 11.57
CA CYS A 140 0.78 -18.64 12.64
C CYS A 140 -0.44 -19.45 12.12
N TYR A 141 -0.85 -19.25 10.85
CA TYR A 141 -1.91 -20.05 10.23
C TYR A 141 -1.51 -21.49 9.91
N ALA A 142 -0.21 -21.80 9.87
CA ALA A 142 0.27 -23.17 9.66
C ALA A 142 -0.19 -24.12 10.78
N TYR A 143 -0.45 -23.59 12.00
CA TYR A 143 -1.03 -24.37 13.10
C TYR A 143 -2.42 -24.94 12.77
N PHE A 144 -3.19 -24.24 11.93
CA PHE A 144 -4.53 -24.68 11.52
C PHE A 144 -4.53 -25.55 10.25
N GLY A 145 -3.41 -25.60 9.53
CA GLY A 145 -3.27 -26.41 8.32
C GLY A 145 -2.11 -25.97 7.45
N TRP A 146 -1.28 -26.93 7.04
CA TRP A 146 -0.14 -26.66 6.16
C TRP A 146 -0.57 -26.16 4.78
N GLU A 147 -1.63 -26.75 4.20
CA GLU A 147 -2.17 -26.35 2.89
C GLU A 147 -2.65 -24.89 2.88
N MET A 148 -3.22 -24.43 4.01
CA MET A 148 -3.66 -23.04 4.18
C MET A 148 -2.48 -22.09 4.15
N TYR A 149 -1.42 -22.40 4.89
CA TYR A 149 -0.21 -21.59 4.90
C TYR A 149 0.45 -21.52 3.53
N VAL A 150 0.59 -22.65 2.82
CA VAL A 150 1.18 -22.68 1.47
C VAL A 150 0.36 -21.84 0.49
N THR A 151 -0.98 -21.86 0.61
CA THR A 151 -1.87 -21.00 -0.19
C THR A 151 -1.64 -19.51 0.12
N PHE A 152 -1.51 -19.15 1.40
CA PHE A 152 -1.24 -17.77 1.81
C PHE A 152 0.15 -17.32 1.36
N PHE A 153 1.13 -18.20 1.39
CA PHE A 153 2.47 -17.94 0.91
C PHE A 153 2.48 -17.66 -0.59
N ALA A 154 1.80 -18.47 -1.40
CA ALA A 154 1.63 -18.24 -2.83
C ALA A 154 0.90 -16.92 -3.13
N ALA A 155 -0.16 -16.61 -2.36
CA ALA A 155 -0.86 -15.32 -2.46
C ALA A 155 0.05 -14.14 -2.11
N GLY A 156 0.95 -14.30 -1.13
CA GLY A 156 1.97 -13.33 -0.77
C GLY A 156 2.99 -13.07 -1.89
N ILE A 157 3.48 -14.12 -2.55
CA ILE A 157 4.37 -14.00 -3.73
C ILE A 157 3.66 -13.24 -4.85
N TYR A 158 2.40 -13.58 -5.13
CA TYR A 158 1.58 -12.83 -6.10
C TYR A 158 1.41 -11.37 -5.69
N ASN A 159 1.23 -11.11 -4.39
CA ASN A 159 1.08 -9.75 -3.89
C ASN A 159 2.33 -8.89 -4.08
N ILE A 160 3.50 -9.45 -3.80
CA ILE A 160 4.81 -8.81 -4.00
C ILE A 160 5.09 -8.57 -5.49
N GLY A 161 4.79 -9.55 -6.34
CA GLY A 161 5.12 -9.51 -7.76
C GLY A 161 4.17 -8.67 -8.58
N VAL A 162 2.88 -9.00 -8.56
CA VAL A 162 1.88 -8.45 -9.48
C VAL A 162 1.05 -7.37 -8.80
N ASN A 163 0.42 -7.68 -7.66
CA ASN A 163 -0.56 -6.78 -7.05
C ASN A 163 0.09 -5.46 -6.59
N SER A 164 1.36 -5.47 -6.18
CA SER A 164 2.10 -4.27 -5.74
C SER A 164 2.25 -3.26 -6.87
N GLN A 165 2.57 -3.75 -8.06
CA GLN A 165 2.75 -2.93 -9.26
C GLN A 165 1.42 -2.37 -9.76
N PHE A 166 0.39 -3.22 -9.85
CA PHE A 166 -0.96 -2.77 -10.23
C PHE A 166 -1.54 -1.77 -9.24
N THR A 167 -1.29 -1.97 -7.94
CA THR A 167 -1.77 -1.05 -6.92
C THR A 167 -1.04 0.29 -7.00
N LEU A 168 0.27 0.28 -7.23
CA LEU A 168 1.04 1.50 -7.47
C LEU A 168 0.57 2.21 -8.74
N TRP A 169 0.25 1.48 -9.80
CA TRP A 169 -0.33 2.06 -11.02
C TRP A 169 -1.69 2.69 -10.78
N SER A 170 -2.57 2.03 -10.02
CA SER A 170 -3.88 2.56 -9.59
C SER A 170 -3.72 3.86 -8.79
N GLY A 171 -2.67 3.96 -7.98
CA GLY A 171 -2.30 5.17 -7.24
C GLY A 171 -2.06 6.39 -8.13
N ALA A 172 -1.61 6.23 -9.37
CA ALA A 172 -1.38 7.34 -10.31
C ALA A 172 -2.65 8.13 -10.62
N PHE A 173 -3.80 7.44 -10.57
CA PHE A 173 -5.09 8.04 -10.86
C PHE A 173 -5.74 8.61 -9.61
N ASN A 174 -5.25 8.30 -8.42
CA ASN A 174 -5.83 8.83 -7.20
C ASN A 174 -5.39 10.28 -6.96
N LYS A 175 -6.31 11.21 -7.20
CA LYS A 175 -6.12 12.66 -7.07
C LYS A 175 -6.79 13.23 -5.81
N THR A 176 -7.15 12.38 -4.86
CA THR A 176 -7.77 12.84 -3.61
C THR A 176 -6.69 13.27 -2.63
N GLN A 177 -6.74 14.52 -2.18
CA GLN A 177 -5.84 15.01 -1.14
C GLN A 177 -6.23 14.41 0.22
N ILE A 178 -5.24 14.00 1.00
CA ILE A 178 -5.46 13.48 2.36
C ILE A 178 -4.70 14.35 3.35
N ASP A 179 -5.42 14.89 4.33
CA ASP A 179 -4.79 15.48 5.49
C ASP A 179 -4.45 14.36 6.50
N LEU A 180 -3.17 14.25 6.85
CA LEU A 180 -2.65 13.16 7.66
C LEU A 180 -2.93 13.34 9.17
N ASN A 181 -3.25 14.56 9.59
CA ASN A 181 -3.41 14.92 11.01
C ASN A 181 -4.88 15.05 11.45
N SER A 182 -5.80 15.25 10.51
CA SER A 182 -7.23 15.26 10.79
C SER A 182 -7.82 13.85 10.69
N LYS A 183 -8.60 13.43 11.71
CA LYS A 183 -9.39 12.18 11.67
C LYS A 183 -10.69 12.37 10.87
N GLU A 184 -11.10 13.61 10.70
CA GLU A 184 -12.35 13.94 10.03
C GLU A 184 -12.15 13.84 8.53
N LYS A 185 -12.85 12.88 7.91
CA LYS A 185 -13.38 13.12 6.57
C LYS A 185 -14.15 14.45 6.68
N ARG A 186 -13.62 15.52 6.09
CA ARG A 186 -14.40 16.75 5.95
C ARG A 186 -15.74 16.36 5.34
N PHE A 187 -16.81 16.54 6.08
CA PHE A 187 -18.16 16.18 5.67
C PHE A 187 -18.46 16.96 4.38
N GLY A 188 -18.40 16.29 3.23
CA GLY A 188 -18.45 16.93 1.91
C GLY A 188 -17.30 16.59 0.96
N GLN A 189 -16.24 15.91 1.42
CA GLN A 189 -15.20 15.40 0.52
C GLN A 189 -15.81 14.30 -0.35
N LYS A 190 -16.25 14.69 -1.54
CA LYS A 190 -16.73 13.77 -2.57
C LYS A 190 -15.67 12.68 -2.67
N ASN A 191 -16.03 11.44 -2.34
CA ASN A 191 -15.23 10.30 -2.75
C ASN A 191 -15.13 10.43 -4.27
N SER A 192 -14.02 10.97 -4.77
CA SER A 192 -13.76 11.02 -6.20
C SER A 192 -13.62 9.56 -6.62
N PHE A 193 -14.76 8.97 -7.00
CA PHE A 193 -14.85 7.63 -7.52
C PHE A 193 -14.04 7.61 -8.80
N ASN A 194 -12.78 7.23 -8.68
CA ASN A 194 -11.91 7.13 -9.81
C ASN A 194 -12.21 5.80 -10.52
N ILE A 195 -13.03 5.87 -11.57
CA ILE A 195 -13.43 4.73 -12.38
C ILE A 195 -12.19 3.99 -12.92
N LYS A 196 -11.10 4.70 -13.25
CA LYS A 196 -9.84 4.07 -13.71
C LYS A 196 -9.15 3.29 -12.59
N ALA A 197 -9.15 3.83 -11.37
CA ALA A 197 -8.61 3.12 -10.20
C ALA A 197 -9.44 1.88 -9.84
N LEU A 198 -10.77 1.96 -9.99
CA LEU A 198 -11.70 0.85 -9.81
C LEU A 198 -11.54 -0.21 -10.92
N LEU A 199 -11.32 0.22 -12.16
CA LEU A 199 -11.08 -0.69 -13.28
C LEU A 199 -9.79 -1.47 -13.08
N LEU A 200 -8.73 -0.83 -12.55
CA LEU A 200 -7.47 -1.49 -12.20
C LEU A 200 -7.59 -2.40 -10.96
N LEU A 201 -8.64 -2.23 -10.15
CA LEU A 201 -8.98 -3.09 -9.01
C LEU A 201 -9.53 -4.46 -9.46
N ILE A 202 -10.14 -4.54 -10.64
CA ILE A 202 -10.74 -5.79 -11.14
C ILE A 202 -9.65 -6.79 -11.55
N PRO A 203 -8.67 -6.46 -12.43
CA PRO A 203 -7.63 -7.40 -12.81
C PRO A 203 -6.85 -7.90 -11.60
N LYS A 204 -6.47 -7.01 -10.68
CA LYS A 204 -5.56 -7.40 -9.58
C LYS A 204 -6.16 -8.46 -8.64
N MET A 205 -7.49 -8.47 -8.45
CA MET A 205 -8.19 -9.44 -7.60
C MET A 205 -8.77 -10.62 -8.37
N PHE A 206 -9.24 -10.39 -9.60
CA PHE A 206 -9.91 -11.41 -10.39
C PHE A 206 -8.92 -12.32 -11.14
N LEU A 207 -7.81 -11.77 -11.62
CA LEU A 207 -6.77 -12.52 -12.35
C LEU A 207 -6.18 -13.70 -11.55
N PRO A 208 -5.76 -13.56 -10.28
CA PRO A 208 -5.24 -14.70 -9.52
C PRO A 208 -6.32 -15.73 -9.24
N MET A 209 -7.57 -15.30 -9.08
CA MET A 209 -8.71 -16.18 -8.85
C MET A 209 -9.11 -17.00 -10.07
N VAL A 210 -9.13 -16.37 -11.25
CA VAL A 210 -9.43 -17.06 -12.50
C VAL A 210 -8.34 -18.07 -12.82
N VAL A 211 -7.07 -17.68 -12.70
CA VAL A 211 -5.94 -18.58 -12.93
C VAL A 211 -5.99 -19.76 -11.95
N PHE A 212 -6.20 -19.49 -10.66
CA PHE A 212 -6.35 -20.53 -9.65
C PHE A 212 -7.52 -21.47 -9.97
N GLY A 213 -8.72 -20.94 -10.26
CA GLY A 213 -9.92 -21.72 -10.50
C GLY A 213 -9.83 -22.59 -11.76
N ILE A 214 -9.21 -22.08 -12.84
CA ILE A 214 -8.97 -22.86 -14.06
C ILE A 214 -8.00 -23.99 -13.75
N VAL A 215 -6.83 -23.69 -13.21
CA VAL A 215 -5.79 -24.71 -12.98
C VAL A 215 -6.23 -25.74 -11.94
N GLN A 216 -6.94 -25.30 -10.89
CA GLN A 216 -7.51 -26.20 -9.89
C GLN A 216 -8.44 -27.24 -10.52
N ARG A 217 -9.28 -26.83 -11.48
CA ARG A 217 -10.25 -27.73 -12.12
C ARG A 217 -9.60 -28.83 -12.96
N PHE A 218 -8.43 -28.56 -13.55
CA PHE A 218 -7.73 -29.51 -14.41
C PHE A 218 -6.64 -30.30 -13.71
N PHE A 219 -5.93 -29.71 -12.74
CA PHE A 219 -4.71 -30.26 -12.14
C PHE A 219 -4.72 -30.33 -10.60
N GLY A 220 -5.84 -29.98 -9.96
CA GLY A 220 -6.00 -30.02 -8.51
C GLY A 220 -5.52 -28.77 -7.76
N ILE A 221 -5.78 -28.73 -6.45
CA ILE A 221 -5.55 -27.55 -5.60
C ILE A 221 -4.08 -27.13 -5.58
N THR A 222 -3.17 -28.08 -5.40
CA THR A 222 -1.72 -27.82 -5.33
C THR A 222 -1.19 -27.16 -6.61
N ALA A 223 -1.62 -27.63 -7.79
CA ALA A 223 -1.26 -27.02 -9.06
C ALA A 223 -1.83 -25.61 -9.20
N GLY A 224 -3.05 -25.38 -8.72
CA GLY A 224 -3.66 -24.05 -8.63
C GLY A 224 -2.79 -23.09 -7.82
N VAL A 225 -2.38 -23.49 -6.62
CA VAL A 225 -1.54 -22.67 -5.73
C VAL A 225 -0.19 -22.35 -6.39
N ILE A 226 0.47 -23.36 -6.97
CA ILE A 226 1.76 -23.21 -7.66
C ILE A 226 1.64 -22.24 -8.84
N SER A 227 0.58 -22.34 -9.64
CA SER A 227 0.39 -21.45 -10.79
C SER A 227 0.32 -19.98 -10.41
N VAL A 228 -0.33 -19.65 -9.27
CA VAL A 228 -0.38 -18.27 -8.78
C VAL A 228 0.97 -17.81 -8.23
N ALA A 229 1.72 -18.69 -7.55
CA ALA A 229 3.08 -18.38 -7.11
C ALA A 229 4.01 -18.09 -8.32
N ILE A 230 3.96 -18.91 -9.37
CA ILE A 230 4.70 -18.71 -10.62
C ILE A 230 4.33 -17.37 -11.26
N MET A 231 3.05 -17.06 -11.33
CA MET A 231 2.58 -15.79 -11.87
C MET A 231 3.10 -14.58 -11.07
N GLY A 232 3.15 -14.70 -9.74
CA GLY A 232 3.78 -13.71 -8.88
C GLY A 232 5.27 -13.53 -9.20
N LEU A 233 6.02 -14.62 -9.36
CA LEU A 233 7.43 -14.59 -9.73
C LEU A 233 7.65 -13.94 -11.10
N ILE A 234 6.83 -14.27 -12.10
CA ILE A 234 6.89 -13.66 -13.43
C ILE A 234 6.65 -12.15 -13.33
N GLY A 235 5.63 -11.72 -12.58
CA GLY A 235 5.37 -10.29 -12.33
C GLY A 235 6.54 -9.58 -11.64
N PHE A 236 7.20 -10.27 -10.71
CA PHE A 236 8.38 -9.74 -10.02
C PHE A 236 9.60 -9.60 -10.94
N VAL A 237 9.82 -10.54 -11.87
CA VAL A 237 10.91 -10.45 -12.86
C VAL A 237 10.62 -9.35 -13.88
N LEU A 238 9.38 -9.21 -14.33
CA LEU A 238 8.96 -8.16 -15.26
C LEU A 238 8.83 -6.77 -14.64
N ARG A 239 9.17 -6.62 -13.35
CA ARG A 239 8.99 -5.37 -12.60
C ARG A 239 9.56 -4.16 -13.31
N GLU A 240 10.77 -4.26 -13.88
CA GLU A 240 11.43 -3.08 -14.43
C GLU A 240 10.68 -2.50 -15.62
N LYS A 241 10.19 -3.37 -16.51
CA LYS A 241 9.37 -2.97 -17.67
C LYS A 241 8.06 -2.33 -17.23
N ILE A 242 7.41 -2.94 -16.23
CA ILE A 242 6.13 -2.44 -15.69
C ILE A 242 6.35 -1.09 -15.00
N PHE A 243 7.44 -0.93 -14.25
CA PHE A 243 7.82 0.33 -13.62
C PHE A 243 7.99 1.47 -14.62
N ASP A 244 8.63 1.22 -15.76
CA ASP A 244 8.82 2.27 -16.77
C ASP A 244 7.50 2.73 -17.38
N ILE A 245 6.55 1.81 -17.59
CA ILE A 245 5.17 2.15 -18.03
C ILE A 245 4.46 2.97 -16.96
N ILE A 246 4.57 2.57 -15.69
CA ILE A 246 3.94 3.29 -14.58
C ILE A 246 4.51 4.70 -14.44
N VAL A 247 5.84 4.85 -14.49
CA VAL A 247 6.52 6.16 -14.44
C VAL A 247 6.03 7.06 -15.59
N LYS A 248 5.86 6.51 -16.80
CA LYS A 248 5.31 7.28 -17.93
C LYS A 248 3.90 7.80 -17.63
N HIS A 249 3.02 6.97 -17.10
CA HIS A 249 1.65 7.39 -16.73
C HIS A 249 1.64 8.44 -15.63
N TYR A 250 2.46 8.27 -14.61
CA TYR A 250 2.61 9.25 -13.55
C TYR A 250 3.12 10.61 -14.05
N LYS A 251 4.04 10.63 -15.02
CA LYS A 251 4.50 11.86 -15.67
C LYS A 251 3.38 12.55 -16.45
N VAL A 252 2.53 11.78 -17.14
CA VAL A 252 1.38 12.31 -17.87
C VAL A 252 0.36 12.92 -16.92
N GLU A 253 0.03 12.24 -15.82
CA GLU A 253 -0.96 12.71 -14.85
C GLU A 253 -0.41 13.80 -13.91
N LYS A 254 0.92 14.03 -13.87
CA LYS A 254 1.63 14.94 -12.95
C LYS A 254 0.92 16.28 -12.75
N TYR A 255 0.60 16.99 -13.83
CA TYR A 255 0.02 18.34 -13.75
C TYR A 255 -1.39 18.33 -13.18
N SER A 256 -2.22 17.39 -13.62
CA SER A 256 -3.58 17.24 -13.09
C SER A 256 -3.60 16.82 -11.61
N THR A 257 -2.61 16.06 -11.16
CA THR A 257 -2.42 15.72 -9.75
C THR A 257 -1.98 16.94 -8.93
N LEU A 258 -1.10 17.78 -9.49
CA LEU A 258 -0.67 19.02 -8.84
C LEU A 258 -1.83 20.02 -8.68
N GLU A 259 -2.68 20.16 -9.69
CA GLU A 259 -3.89 20.98 -9.61
C GLU A 259 -4.84 20.46 -8.54
N ALA A 260 -5.12 19.15 -8.55
CA ALA A 260 -6.00 18.53 -7.57
C ALA A 260 -5.52 18.65 -6.11
N PHE A 261 -4.20 18.66 -5.88
CA PHE A 261 -3.62 18.84 -4.54
C PHE A 261 -3.44 20.30 -4.12
N LYS A 262 -3.55 21.25 -5.05
CA LYS A 262 -3.53 22.69 -4.76
C LYS A 262 -4.93 23.23 -4.46
N ASN A 263 -5.96 22.67 -5.08
CA ASN A 263 -7.35 23.08 -4.86
C ASN A 263 -7.82 22.62 -3.48
N LYS A 264 -7.62 23.51 -2.49
CA LYS A 264 -8.24 23.43 -1.16
C LYS A 264 -9.69 23.91 -1.28
N ASP A 265 -10.58 23.04 -1.72
CA ASP A 265 -12.01 23.18 -1.43
C ASP A 265 -12.40 22.23 -0.28
#